data_AF-A0A4R0MJ19-F1
#
_entry.id   AF-A0A4R0MJ19-F1
#
_cell.length_a   1.000
_cell.length_b   1.000
_cell.length_c   1.000
_cell.angle_alpha   90.00
_cell.angle_beta   90.00
_cell.angle_gamma   90.00
#
_symmetry.space_group_name_H-M   'P 1'
#
loop_
_entity.id
_entity.type
_entity.pdbx_description
1 polymer ?
#
loop_
_entity_poly.entity_id
_entity_poly.type
_entity_poly.pdbx_seq_one_letter_code
_entity_poly.pdbx_strand_id
1 'polypeptide(L)'
;MVKKLLYITIAATLSIASCKKNSVTPVTAIKSTNEITAPKGFSWENSRSINLNISISQTKFPGKLYVVAIYTSDPSTGGTLISKGSLNAVTKFKSNLYLSNQVKELYIVCISPDLKVIHKTVVIGITDQDIVFGT
;
A
#
# COMPACT_ATOMS: atom_id res chain seq x y z
N MET A 1 63.65 -28.42 2.63
CA MET A 1 62.55 -28.82 3.56
C MET A 1 61.48 -27.74 3.76
N VAL A 2 61.81 -26.44 3.72
CA VAL A 2 60.88 -25.31 3.95
C VAL A 2 59.66 -25.26 3.00
N LYS A 3 59.83 -25.62 1.71
CA LYS A 3 58.70 -25.67 0.74
C LYS A 3 57.64 -26.71 1.09
N LYS A 4 58.02 -27.86 1.65
CA LYS A 4 57.06 -28.91 2.06
C LYS A 4 56.25 -28.48 3.29
N LEU A 5 56.85 -27.69 4.19
CA LEU A 5 56.17 -27.14 5.36
C LEU A 5 55.11 -26.10 4.96
N LEU A 6 55.39 -25.31 3.92
CA LEU A 6 54.51 -24.26 3.41
C LEU A 6 53.24 -24.82 2.72
N TYR A 7 53.34 -25.99 2.07
CA TYR A 7 52.17 -26.66 1.50
C TYR A 7 51.25 -27.26 2.57
N ILE A 8 51.81 -27.73 3.69
CA ILE A 8 51.05 -28.30 4.80
C ILE A 8 50.24 -27.21 5.53
N THR A 9 50.81 -26.02 5.71
CA THR A 9 50.10 -24.91 6.35
C THR A 9 48.99 -24.34 5.47
N ILE A 10 49.15 -24.32 4.15
CA ILE A 10 48.07 -23.91 3.23
C ILE A 10 46.94 -24.95 3.19
N ALA A 11 47.25 -26.24 3.20
CA ALA A 11 46.24 -27.28 3.23
C ALA A 11 45.41 -27.24 4.53
N ALA A 12 46.07 -26.99 5.66
CA ALA A 12 45.41 -26.91 6.96
C ALA A 12 44.41 -25.74 7.07
N THR A 13 44.73 -24.57 6.48
CA THR A 13 43.84 -23.39 6.54
C THR A 13 42.62 -23.51 5.63
N LEU A 14 42.69 -24.26 4.53
CA LEU A 14 41.50 -24.53 3.68
C LEU A 14 40.48 -25.46 4.38
N SER A 15 40.93 -26.38 5.23
CA SER A 15 40.02 -27.30 5.96
C SER A 15 39.16 -26.60 7.03
N ILE A 16 39.62 -25.48 7.59
CA ILE A 16 38.88 -24.70 8.60
C ILE A 16 37.88 -23.71 7.97
N ALA A 17 38.08 -23.37 6.69
CA ALA A 17 37.15 -22.56 5.90
C ALA A 17 35.97 -23.35 5.34
N SER A 18 35.86 -24.65 5.64
CA SER A 18 34.63 -25.42 5.44
C SER A 18 33.60 -24.95 6.47
N CYS A 19 33.02 -23.78 6.20
CA CYS A 19 31.87 -23.22 6.86
C CYS A 19 30.87 -24.35 7.10
N LYS A 20 30.61 -24.65 8.38
CA LYS A 20 29.42 -25.41 8.73
C LYS A 20 28.26 -24.67 8.10
N LYS A 21 27.66 -25.26 7.06
CA LYS A 21 26.35 -24.85 6.57
C LYS A 21 25.46 -24.96 7.80
N ASN A 22 25.14 -23.81 8.41
CA ASN A 22 24.22 -23.77 9.53
C ASN A 22 22.99 -24.53 9.06
N SER A 23 22.70 -25.63 9.73
CA SER A 23 21.50 -26.41 9.51
C SER A 23 20.33 -25.50 9.83
N VAL A 24 19.89 -24.74 8.84
CA VAL A 24 18.56 -24.16 8.84
C VAL A 24 17.67 -25.39 9.00
N THR A 25 17.01 -25.50 10.14
CA THR A 25 16.02 -26.54 10.39
C THR A 25 15.15 -26.59 9.13
N PRO A 26 15.08 -27.75 8.44
CA PRO A 26 14.26 -27.83 7.26
C PRO A 26 12.85 -27.47 7.71
N VAL A 27 12.26 -26.46 7.05
CA VAL A 27 10.83 -26.20 7.16
C VAL A 27 10.17 -27.55 6.95
N THR A 28 9.50 -28.06 7.97
CA THR A 28 8.92 -29.40 7.97
C THR A 28 8.14 -29.56 6.67
N ALA A 29 8.60 -30.45 5.80
CA ALA A 29 7.96 -30.64 4.50
C ALA A 29 6.53 -31.08 4.76
N ILE A 30 5.58 -30.22 4.41
CA ILE A 30 4.14 -30.47 4.55
C ILE A 30 3.83 -31.71 3.69
N LYS A 31 3.47 -32.83 4.33
CA LYS A 31 3.34 -34.15 3.66
C LYS A 31 1.96 -34.37 3.06
N SER A 32 1.00 -33.52 3.41
CA SER A 32 -0.39 -33.61 3.00
C SER A 32 -1.01 -32.23 2.87
N THR A 33 -1.94 -32.05 1.95
CA THR A 33 -2.73 -30.81 1.83
C THR A 33 -3.50 -30.46 3.11
N ASN A 34 -3.76 -31.45 3.97
CA ASN A 34 -4.41 -31.26 5.27
C ASN A 34 -3.51 -30.61 6.33
N GLU A 35 -2.20 -30.56 6.09
CA GLU A 35 -1.22 -29.92 6.97
C GLU A 35 -0.95 -28.45 6.56
N ILE A 36 -1.63 -27.95 5.51
CA ILE A 36 -1.51 -26.55 5.08
C ILE A 36 -2.25 -25.66 6.07
N THR A 37 -1.49 -25.01 6.96
CA THR A 37 -1.99 -23.98 7.88
C THR A 37 -1.63 -22.60 7.37
N ALA A 38 -2.60 -21.68 7.36
CA ALA A 38 -2.32 -20.29 7.05
C ALA A 38 -1.42 -19.66 8.14
N PRO A 39 -0.43 -18.82 7.75
CA PRO A 39 0.37 -18.08 8.72
C PRO A 39 -0.50 -17.21 9.63
N LYS A 40 -0.04 -16.97 10.86
CA LYS A 40 -0.73 -16.07 11.80
C LYS A 40 -0.86 -14.67 11.16
N GLY A 41 -2.08 -14.14 11.10
CA GLY A 41 -2.38 -12.84 10.48
C GLY A 41 -2.70 -12.89 8.98
N PHE A 42 -2.73 -14.08 8.37
CA PHE A 42 -3.21 -14.24 7.00
C PHE A 42 -4.72 -14.03 6.92
N SER A 43 -5.16 -13.15 6.03
CA SER A 43 -6.58 -12.95 5.72
C SER A 43 -6.88 -13.47 4.33
N TRP A 44 -7.95 -14.25 4.21
CA TRP A 44 -8.47 -14.74 2.92
C TRP A 44 -9.23 -13.66 2.15
N GLU A 45 -9.61 -12.56 2.80
CA GLU A 45 -10.29 -11.46 2.16
C GLU A 45 -9.34 -10.75 1.20
N ASN A 46 -9.71 -10.68 -0.08
CA ASN A 46 -8.93 -10.02 -1.13
C ASN A 46 -9.41 -8.58 -1.41
N SER A 47 -10.54 -8.19 -0.81
CA SER A 47 -11.15 -6.88 -0.95
C SER A 47 -11.55 -6.35 0.42
N ARG A 48 -11.64 -5.02 0.50
CA ARG A 48 -12.11 -4.31 1.69
C ARG A 48 -13.08 -3.20 1.30
N SER A 49 -14.01 -2.93 2.20
CA SER A 49 -14.90 -1.77 2.13
C SER A 49 -14.30 -0.64 2.96
N ILE A 50 -14.22 0.56 2.40
CA ILE A 50 -13.76 1.76 3.10
C ILE A 50 -14.78 2.86 2.88
N ASN A 51 -15.21 3.54 3.95
CA ASN A 51 -15.96 4.78 3.81
C ASN A 51 -15.00 5.96 3.70
N LEU A 52 -15.18 6.74 2.64
CA LEU A 52 -14.49 8.00 2.44
C LEU A 52 -15.44 9.15 2.70
N ASN A 53 -15.06 10.04 3.62
CA ASN A 53 -15.75 11.31 3.81
C ASN A 53 -14.81 12.43 3.38
N ILE A 54 -15.22 13.19 2.38
CA ILE A 54 -14.46 14.31 1.84
C ILE A 54 -15.20 15.61 2.20
N SER A 55 -14.47 16.53 2.81
CA SER A 55 -14.97 17.84 3.21
C SER A 55 -14.02 18.94 2.75
N ILE A 56 -14.53 20.17 2.70
CA ILE A 56 -13.73 21.34 2.37
C ILE A 56 -13.81 22.36 3.50
N SER A 57 -12.68 22.92 3.90
CA SER A 57 -12.60 23.95 4.95
C SER A 57 -12.64 25.38 4.40
N GLN A 58 -12.49 25.56 3.08
CA GLN A 58 -12.38 26.91 2.50
C GLN A 58 -13.73 27.62 2.42
N THR A 59 -13.73 28.90 2.82
CA THR A 59 -14.91 29.78 2.80
C THR A 59 -14.99 30.69 1.56
N LYS A 60 -13.97 30.66 0.69
CA LYS A 60 -13.84 31.56 -0.47
C LYS A 60 -15.04 31.51 -1.43
N PHE A 61 -15.67 30.35 -1.58
CA PHE A 61 -16.87 30.17 -2.40
C PHE A 61 -18.01 29.58 -1.57
N PRO A 62 -18.68 30.41 -0.74
CA PRO A 62 -19.74 29.93 0.13
C PRO A 62 -20.91 29.41 -0.72
N GLY A 63 -21.39 28.21 -0.39
CA GLY A 63 -22.52 27.57 -1.08
C GLY A 63 -22.27 27.09 -2.51
N LYS A 64 -21.07 27.31 -3.08
CA LYS A 64 -20.72 26.80 -4.42
C LYS A 64 -20.24 25.36 -4.35
N LEU A 65 -20.55 24.61 -5.41
CA LEU A 65 -20.20 23.20 -5.53
C LEU A 65 -18.77 23.03 -6.07
N TYR A 66 -18.02 22.19 -5.39
CA TYR A 66 -16.73 21.64 -5.81
C TYR A 66 -17.01 20.26 -6.36
N VAL A 67 -16.32 19.89 -7.43
CA VAL A 67 -16.40 18.55 -8.01
C VAL A 67 -15.25 17.73 -7.47
N VAL A 68 -15.54 16.55 -6.94
CA VAL A 68 -14.52 15.61 -6.47
C VAL A 68 -14.58 14.34 -7.30
N ALA A 69 -13.40 13.86 -7.69
CA ALA A 69 -13.20 12.62 -8.40
C ALA A 69 -12.11 11.80 -7.70
N ILE A 70 -12.34 10.50 -7.52
CA ILE A 70 -11.48 9.57 -6.81
C ILE A 70 -11.01 8.50 -7.79
N TYR A 71 -9.71 8.24 -7.82
CA TYR A 71 -9.06 7.31 -8.72
C TYR A 71 -8.21 6.29 -7.96
N THR A 72 -8.10 5.06 -8.47
CA THR A 72 -7.19 4.01 -7.93
C THR A 72 -5.74 4.19 -8.35
N SER A 73 -5.50 5.01 -9.36
CA SER A 73 -4.17 5.27 -9.93
C SER A 73 -4.09 6.72 -10.41
N ASP A 74 -2.88 7.18 -10.70
CA ASP A 74 -2.66 8.58 -11.03
C ASP A 74 -3.52 9.03 -12.23
N PRO A 75 -4.40 10.04 -12.06
CA PRO A 75 -5.27 10.52 -13.12
C PRO A 75 -4.50 11.15 -14.30
N SER A 76 -3.26 11.63 -14.08
CA SER A 76 -2.44 12.21 -15.15
C SER A 76 -1.92 11.17 -16.16
N THR A 77 -1.85 9.90 -15.75
CA THR A 77 -1.40 8.79 -16.60
C THR A 77 -2.55 7.90 -17.09
N GLY A 78 -3.78 8.41 -17.02
CA GLY A 78 -4.99 7.67 -17.43
C GLY A 78 -5.58 6.81 -16.32
N GLY A 79 -5.48 7.26 -15.07
CA GLY A 79 -5.95 6.50 -13.92
C GLY A 79 -7.44 6.15 -13.95
N THR A 80 -7.80 5.06 -13.26
CA THR A 80 -9.18 4.55 -13.27
C THR A 80 -10.05 5.31 -12.28
N LEU A 81 -11.10 5.96 -12.77
CA LEU A 81 -12.09 6.65 -11.95
C LEU A 81 -12.96 5.62 -11.20
N ILE A 82 -13.07 5.79 -9.88
CA ILE A 82 -13.88 4.92 -9.02
C ILE A 82 -15.20 5.60 -8.68
N SER A 83 -15.12 6.85 -8.25
CA SER A 83 -16.26 7.58 -7.72
C SER A 83 -16.10 9.07 -7.99
N LYS A 84 -17.22 9.73 -8.27
CA LYS A 84 -17.27 11.16 -8.55
C LYS A 84 -18.51 11.73 -7.88
N GLY A 85 -18.38 12.95 -7.38
CA GLY A 85 -19.51 13.68 -6.84
C GLY A 85 -19.18 15.15 -6.63
N SER A 86 -19.98 15.78 -5.79
CA SER A 86 -19.82 17.18 -5.45
C SER A 86 -19.96 17.42 -3.96
N LEU A 87 -19.31 18.46 -3.49
CA LEU A 87 -19.39 18.94 -2.11
C LEU A 87 -19.38 20.46 -2.07
N ASN A 88 -19.71 21.04 -0.92
CA ASN A 88 -19.53 22.46 -0.65
C ASN A 88 -19.09 22.62 0.82
N ALA A 89 -18.97 23.86 1.30
CA ALA A 89 -18.55 24.13 2.67
C ALA A 89 -19.48 23.56 3.76
N VAL A 90 -20.74 23.24 3.42
CA VAL A 90 -21.75 22.72 4.34
C VAL A 90 -21.98 21.22 4.15
N THR A 91 -22.00 20.75 2.89
CA THR A 91 -22.30 19.36 2.53
C THR A 91 -21.02 18.60 2.17
N LYS A 92 -20.73 17.54 2.92
CA LYS A 92 -19.61 16.64 2.66
C LYS A 92 -19.95 15.62 1.57
N PHE A 93 -18.96 15.20 0.80
CA PHE A 93 -19.08 14.06 -0.10
C PHE A 93 -18.77 12.78 0.68
N LYS A 94 -19.67 11.79 0.62
CA LYS A 94 -19.49 10.50 1.27
C LYS A 94 -19.61 9.39 0.24
N SER A 95 -18.66 8.48 0.21
CA SER A 95 -18.66 7.33 -0.71
C SER A 95 -18.16 6.09 0.02
N ASN A 96 -18.90 5.00 -0.09
CA ASN A 96 -18.41 3.68 0.28
C ASN A 96 -17.70 3.07 -0.94
N LEU A 97 -16.43 2.69 -0.77
CA LEU A 97 -15.62 2.10 -1.84
C LEU A 97 -15.27 0.66 -1.51
N TYR A 98 -15.55 -0.24 -2.46
CA TYR A 98 -15.10 -1.62 -2.44
C TYR A 98 -13.82 -1.75 -3.24
N LEU A 99 -12.69 -1.96 -2.56
CA LEU A 99 -11.36 -1.93 -3.17
C LEU A 99 -10.60 -3.23 -2.93
N SER A 100 -9.78 -3.63 -3.91
CA SER A 100 -8.82 -4.72 -3.74
C SER A 100 -7.76 -4.36 -2.69
N ASN A 101 -7.31 -5.36 -1.93
CA ASN A 101 -6.22 -5.25 -0.95
C ASN A 101 -4.87 -4.85 -1.56
N GLN A 102 -4.74 -4.92 -2.88
CA GLN A 102 -3.57 -4.44 -3.62
C GLN A 102 -3.55 -2.92 -3.79
N VAL A 103 -4.72 -2.26 -3.82
CA VAL A 103 -4.78 -0.79 -3.94
C VAL A 103 -4.38 -0.19 -2.61
N LYS A 104 -3.21 0.44 -2.53
CA LYS A 104 -2.67 1.04 -1.30
C LYS A 104 -2.89 2.55 -1.19
N GLU A 105 -3.22 3.19 -2.29
CA GLU A 105 -3.39 4.63 -2.35
C GLU A 105 -4.56 5.01 -3.25
N LEU A 106 -5.15 6.16 -2.95
CA LEU A 106 -6.17 6.79 -3.78
C LEU A 106 -5.69 8.17 -4.17
N TYR A 107 -5.98 8.52 -5.42
CA TYR A 107 -5.74 9.84 -5.97
C TYR A 107 -7.06 10.58 -6.00
N ILE A 108 -7.11 11.71 -5.32
CA ILE A 108 -8.33 12.49 -5.18
C ILE A 108 -8.09 13.83 -5.84
N VAL A 109 -8.94 14.13 -6.80
CA VAL A 109 -8.95 15.39 -7.54
C VAL A 109 -10.16 16.19 -7.11
N CYS A 110 -9.93 17.39 -6.60
CA CYS A 110 -10.96 18.34 -6.27
C CYS A 110 -10.85 19.54 -7.21
N ILE A 111 -11.94 19.83 -7.94
CA ILE A 111 -12.04 20.97 -8.84
C ILE A 111 -12.93 22.01 -8.18
N SER A 112 -12.36 23.18 -7.99
CA SER A 112 -13.05 24.31 -7.39
C SER A 112 -13.90 25.10 -8.40
N PRO A 113 -14.85 25.92 -7.95
CA PRO A 113 -15.74 26.67 -8.84
C PRO A 113 -15.01 27.62 -9.81
N ASP A 114 -13.79 28.05 -9.47
CA ASP A 114 -12.91 28.86 -10.33
C ASP A 114 -12.04 27.99 -11.27
N LEU A 115 -12.40 26.71 -11.43
CA LEU A 115 -11.72 25.71 -12.25
C LEU A 115 -10.31 25.35 -11.78
N LYS A 116 -9.87 25.82 -10.60
CA LYS A 116 -8.60 25.38 -10.04
C LYS A 116 -8.71 23.93 -9.59
N VAL A 117 -7.73 23.12 -10.00
CA VAL A 117 -7.64 21.70 -9.70
C VAL A 117 -6.67 21.49 -8.53
N ILE A 118 -7.09 20.70 -7.54
CA ILE A 118 -6.33 20.34 -6.36
C ILE A 118 -6.20 18.83 -6.33
N HIS A 119 -4.97 18.33 -6.29
CA HIS A 119 -4.66 16.90 -6.21
C HIS A 119 -4.26 16.54 -4.79
N LYS A 120 -4.73 15.41 -4.29
CA LYS A 120 -4.34 14.85 -3.00
C LYS A 120 -4.25 13.34 -3.09
N THR A 121 -3.11 12.79 -2.69
CA THR A 121 -2.90 11.35 -2.57
C THR A 121 -3.11 10.93 -1.12
N VAL A 122 -3.83 9.83 -0.93
CA VAL A 122 -4.17 9.31 0.40
C VAL A 122 -3.82 7.83 0.45
N VAL A 123 -2.94 7.45 1.38
CA VAL A 123 -2.65 6.04 1.65
C VAL A 123 -3.84 5.43 2.39
N ILE A 124 -4.37 4.33 1.86
CA ILE A 124 -5.58 3.66 2.38
C ILE A 124 -5.23 2.33 3.02
N GLY A 125 -5.50 2.26 4.33
CA GLY A 125 -5.46 1.03 5.12
C GLY A 125 -6.81 0.31 5.14
N ILE A 126 -7.14 -0.29 6.28
CA ILE A 126 -8.42 -0.97 6.55
C ILE A 126 -9.46 -0.09 7.26
N THR A 127 -9.09 1.16 7.56
CA THR A 127 -9.94 2.10 8.29
C THR A 127 -10.55 3.13 7.35
N ASP A 128 -11.72 3.62 7.74
CA ASP A 128 -12.38 4.76 7.11
C ASP A 128 -11.47 5.99 7.09
N GLN A 129 -11.64 6.84 6.07
CA GLN A 129 -10.81 8.03 5.88
C GLN A 129 -11.65 9.29 5.81
N ASP A 130 -11.26 10.26 6.64
CA ASP A 130 -11.79 11.61 6.61
C ASP A 130 -10.75 12.54 5.99
N ILE A 131 -11.09 13.10 4.83
CA ILE A 131 -10.19 13.94 4.04
C ILE A 131 -10.75 15.34 4.01
N VAL A 132 -9.95 16.29 4.51
CA VAL A 132 -10.25 17.72 4.42
C VAL A 132 -9.41 18.32 3.30
N PHE A 133 -10.06 19.03 2.38
CA PHE A 133 -9.44 19.93 1.43
C PHE A 133 -9.46 21.34 2.00
N GLY A 134 -8.29 21.96 2.09
CA GLY A 134 -8.11 23.33 2.54
C GLY A 134 -6.75 23.82 2.06
N THR A 135 -6.67 25.10 1.72
CA THR A 135 -5.42 25.84 1.69
C THR A 135 -5.37 26.71 2.92
#